data_AF-F6BIJ5-F1
#
_entry.id   AF-F6BIJ5-F1
#
_cell.length_a   1.000
_cell.length_b   1.000
_cell.length_c   1.000
_cell.angle_alpha   90.00
_cell.angle_beta   90.00
_cell.angle_gamma   90.00
#
_symmetry.space_group_name_H-M   'P 1'
#
loop_
_entity.id
_entity.type
_entity.pdbx_description
1 polymer ?
#
loop_
_entity_poly.entity_id
_entity_poly.type
_entity_poly.pdbx_seq_one_letter_code
_entity_poly.pdbx_strand_id
1 'polypeptide(L)'
;MKKSLYDEYFNGIKFEIEELANDNVITFLNNIESALLYGDITVDDYNEIIKKSFLIEDVEFTPQEIFNYFIFEKSNVFQNKEVIETINRIICKNISFISLDPKRLTIMILNTKSDMAIKAFLNQLFNRHRAKKWNSYDTTIAINYLIQRGFKHRDLLDVIKLYCTDLYNYYVYFCKNSFISSLNDVDTNKFCNAIKPDHKTYYLYIMYLFEEQKGNMISAFAFFKNYFDRVTAHIAFASHYDDSRKPNYKLFYKESEHKKFYNSINGGAEIIHNAHVLRNSNPLSHSSAELVENNNSTGELKQFIKDMKGLIISICKEKGLI
;
A
#
# COMPACT_ATOMS: atom_id res chain seq x y z
N MET A 1 -5.99 5.09 -23.44
CA MET A 1 -6.14 3.82 -24.16
C MET A 1 -5.04 2.88 -23.70
N LYS A 2 -5.36 1.67 -23.24
CA LYS A 2 -4.38 0.60 -23.06
C LYS A 2 -3.99 0.13 -24.45
N LYS A 3 -2.76 0.37 -24.91
CA LYS A 3 -2.23 -0.28 -26.12
C LYS A 3 -2.19 -1.79 -25.84
N SER A 4 -2.90 -2.55 -26.66
CA SER A 4 -2.83 -4.00 -26.68
C SER A 4 -1.54 -4.38 -27.40
N LEU A 5 -0.61 -5.07 -26.74
CA LEU A 5 0.66 -5.56 -27.30
C LEU A 5 0.48 -6.64 -28.41
N TYR A 6 -0.76 -6.92 -28.83
CA TYR A 6 -1.14 -8.17 -29.50
C TYR A 6 -1.45 -8.06 -30.99
N ASP A 7 -1.52 -6.86 -31.57
CA ASP A 7 -1.94 -6.69 -32.98
C ASP A 7 -1.16 -5.56 -33.67
N GLU A 8 0.08 -5.81 -34.11
CA GLU A 8 0.79 -4.86 -34.98
C GLU A 8 1.23 -5.48 -36.31
N TYR A 9 1.19 -4.63 -37.34
CA TYR A 9 1.46 -4.96 -38.72
C TYR A 9 2.83 -4.40 -39.12
N PHE A 10 3.76 -5.25 -39.54
CA PHE A 10 5.04 -4.87 -40.14
C PHE A 10 4.94 -5.05 -41.66
N ASN A 11 5.16 -4.00 -42.45
CA ASN A 11 4.95 -4.01 -43.92
C ASN A 11 3.57 -4.56 -44.36
N GLY A 12 2.51 -4.38 -43.56
CA GLY A 12 1.16 -4.88 -43.85
C GLY A 12 0.90 -6.34 -43.46
N ILE A 13 1.83 -7.00 -42.77
CA ILE A 13 1.69 -8.38 -42.27
C ILE A 13 1.67 -8.35 -40.74
N LYS A 14 0.71 -9.06 -40.13
CA LYS A 14 0.62 -9.18 -38.66
C LYS A 14 1.77 -10.04 -38.15
N PHE A 15 2.55 -9.54 -37.19
CA PHE A 15 3.63 -10.31 -36.55
C PHE A 15 3.44 -10.37 -35.04
N GLU A 16 3.86 -11.47 -34.44
CA GLU A 16 4.01 -11.58 -32.99
C GLU A 16 5.43 -11.13 -32.61
N ILE A 17 5.59 -10.34 -31.55
CA ILE A 17 6.90 -9.88 -31.03
C ILE A 17 7.86 -11.06 -30.82
N GLU A 18 7.31 -12.24 -30.51
CA GLU A 18 8.05 -13.50 -30.35
C GLU A 18 8.84 -13.90 -31.60
N GLU A 19 8.28 -13.72 -32.79
CA GLU A 19 8.91 -14.14 -34.05
C GLU A 19 10.09 -13.23 -34.41
N LEU A 20 10.02 -11.96 -34.01
CA LEU A 20 11.02 -10.95 -34.34
C LEU A 20 12.20 -10.90 -33.36
N ALA A 21 12.04 -11.45 -32.14
CA ALA A 21 12.98 -11.21 -31.05
C ALA A 21 13.34 -12.45 -30.21
N ASN A 22 13.06 -13.66 -30.68
CA ASN A 22 13.31 -14.89 -29.88
C ASN A 22 14.79 -15.04 -29.46
N ASP A 23 15.72 -14.73 -30.38
CA ASP A 23 17.17 -14.82 -30.13
C ASP A 23 17.74 -13.59 -29.39
N ASN A 24 16.93 -12.56 -29.18
CA ASN A 24 17.36 -11.33 -28.54
C ASN A 24 17.63 -11.54 -27.04
N VAL A 25 16.95 -12.49 -26.42
CA VAL A 25 17.18 -12.86 -25.01
C VAL A 25 18.58 -13.44 -24.81
N ILE A 26 19.01 -14.37 -25.66
CA ILE A 26 20.34 -14.95 -25.53
C ILE A 26 21.42 -13.92 -25.89
N THR A 27 21.17 -13.09 -26.90
CA THR A 27 22.05 -11.97 -27.27
C THR A 27 22.24 -11.00 -26.11
N PHE A 28 21.15 -10.61 -25.45
CA PHE A 28 21.18 -9.78 -24.25
C PHE A 28 22.04 -10.40 -23.14
N LEU A 29 21.84 -11.69 -22.84
CA LEU A 29 22.60 -12.37 -21.80
C LEU A 29 24.10 -12.48 -22.14
N ASN A 30 24.43 -12.80 -23.39
CA ASN A 30 25.82 -12.86 -23.85
C ASN A 30 26.51 -11.49 -23.77
N ASN A 31 25.79 -10.41 -24.06
CA ASN A 31 26.28 -9.05 -23.91
C ASN A 31 26.54 -8.69 -22.44
N ILE A 32 25.66 -9.10 -21.53
CA ILE A 32 25.88 -8.94 -20.08
C ILE A 32 27.10 -9.75 -19.62
N GLU A 33 27.19 -11.03 -20.02
CA GLU A 33 28.31 -11.92 -19.65
C GLU A 33 29.66 -11.34 -20.11
N SER A 34 29.68 -10.82 -21.33
CA SER A 34 30.85 -10.16 -21.95
C SER A 34 31.21 -8.87 -21.22
N ALA A 35 30.24 -7.99 -20.95
CA ALA A 35 30.49 -6.76 -20.21
C ALA A 35 31.07 -7.03 -18.81
N LEU A 36 30.59 -8.07 -18.13
CA LEU A 36 31.15 -8.52 -16.84
C LEU A 36 32.58 -9.09 -16.94
N LEU A 37 33.13 -9.37 -18.13
CA LEU A 37 34.56 -9.72 -18.27
C LEU A 37 35.45 -8.48 -18.18
N TYR A 38 34.96 -7.33 -18.62
CA TYR A 38 35.75 -6.10 -18.73
C TYR A 38 35.63 -5.19 -17.50
N GLY A 39 34.70 -5.46 -16.58
CA GLY A 39 34.58 -4.75 -15.31
C GLY A 39 33.17 -4.80 -14.72
N ASP A 40 32.92 -3.90 -13.77
CA ASP A 40 31.57 -3.64 -13.26
C ASP A 40 30.73 -2.90 -14.32
N ILE A 41 29.45 -3.24 -14.39
CA ILE A 41 28.49 -2.66 -15.33
C ILE A 41 27.71 -1.57 -14.59
N THR A 42 27.49 -0.41 -15.23
CA THR A 42 26.62 0.65 -14.70
C THR A 42 25.17 0.49 -15.17
N VAL A 43 24.25 1.26 -14.59
CA VAL A 43 22.85 1.28 -15.05
C VAL A 43 22.74 1.78 -16.50
N ASP A 44 23.60 2.69 -16.93
CA ASP A 44 23.61 3.20 -18.30
C ASP A 44 24.10 2.14 -19.28
N ASP A 45 25.17 1.41 -18.92
CA ASP A 45 25.66 0.28 -19.72
C ASP A 45 24.58 -0.80 -19.88
N TYR A 46 23.86 -1.11 -18.80
CA TYR A 46 22.74 -2.05 -18.81
C TYR A 46 21.62 -1.61 -19.76
N ASN A 47 21.23 -0.33 -19.71
CA ASN A 47 20.20 0.22 -20.59
C ASN A 47 20.65 0.22 -22.06
N GLU A 48 21.92 0.48 -22.35
CA GLU A 48 22.47 0.37 -23.69
C GLU A 48 22.54 -1.09 -24.18
N ILE A 49 22.80 -2.05 -23.31
CA ILE A 49 22.73 -3.48 -23.64
C ILE A 49 21.29 -3.89 -24.00
N ILE A 50 20.29 -3.46 -23.22
CA ILE A 50 18.87 -3.68 -23.57
C ILE A 50 18.57 -3.06 -24.94
N LYS A 51 18.94 -1.78 -25.12
CA LYS A 51 18.70 -1.06 -26.37
C LYS A 51 19.29 -1.80 -27.56
N LYS A 52 20.56 -2.20 -27.49
CA LYS A 52 21.23 -2.94 -28.58
C LYS A 52 20.62 -4.31 -28.84
N SER A 53 20.15 -4.99 -27.80
CA SER A 53 19.65 -6.36 -27.92
C SER A 53 18.19 -6.42 -28.38
N PHE A 54 17.38 -5.39 -28.08
CA PHE A 54 15.94 -5.38 -28.35
C PHE A 54 15.49 -4.24 -29.27
N LEU A 55 16.41 -3.50 -29.90
CA LEU A 55 16.06 -2.55 -30.95
C LEU A 55 15.71 -3.33 -32.22
N ILE A 56 14.50 -3.11 -32.71
CA ILE A 56 14.03 -3.64 -33.99
C ILE A 56 13.65 -2.43 -34.83
N GLU A 57 14.29 -2.28 -35.99
CA GLU A 57 13.98 -1.19 -36.92
C GLU A 57 12.54 -1.35 -37.43
N ASP A 58 11.88 -0.22 -37.70
CA ASP A 58 10.53 -0.15 -38.27
C ASP A 58 9.40 -0.77 -37.41
N VAL A 59 9.58 -0.85 -36.09
CA VAL A 59 8.56 -1.27 -35.12
C VAL A 59 8.26 -0.13 -34.11
N GLU A 60 7.00 0.05 -33.70
CA GLU A 60 6.61 1.12 -32.75
C GLU A 60 7.10 0.87 -31.31
N PHE A 61 7.33 -0.40 -30.95
CA PHE A 61 7.73 -0.78 -29.60
C PHE A 61 9.16 -0.35 -29.26
N THR A 62 9.32 0.23 -28.09
CA THR A 62 10.64 0.53 -27.54
C THR A 62 11.35 -0.76 -27.09
N PRO A 63 12.70 -0.78 -27.08
CA PRO A 63 13.46 -1.92 -26.58
C PRO A 63 13.07 -2.34 -25.15
N GLN A 64 12.67 -1.37 -24.32
CA GLN A 64 12.22 -1.61 -22.95
C GLN A 64 10.86 -2.33 -22.89
N GLU A 65 9.93 -2.00 -23.79
CA GLU A 65 8.63 -2.68 -23.89
C GLU A 65 8.80 -4.12 -24.37
N ILE A 66 9.66 -4.35 -25.37
CA ILE A 66 9.98 -5.69 -25.87
C ILE A 66 10.64 -6.52 -24.75
N PHE A 67 11.61 -5.96 -24.02
CA PHE A 67 12.22 -6.66 -22.89
C PHE A 67 11.19 -7.00 -21.80
N ASN A 68 10.31 -6.06 -21.45
CA ASN A 68 9.23 -6.29 -20.48
C ASN A 68 8.28 -7.41 -20.94
N TYR A 69 7.95 -7.46 -22.22
CA TYR A 69 7.11 -8.50 -22.80
C TYR A 69 7.69 -9.90 -22.53
N PHE A 70 8.99 -10.12 -22.78
CA PHE A 70 9.63 -11.40 -22.46
C PHE A 70 9.63 -11.70 -20.96
N ILE A 71 9.91 -10.70 -20.12
CA ILE A 71 10.01 -10.89 -18.66
C ILE A 71 8.65 -11.23 -18.02
N PHE A 72 7.57 -10.54 -18.40
CA PHE A 72 6.29 -10.63 -17.70
C PHE A 72 5.26 -11.51 -18.42
N GLU A 73 5.27 -11.55 -19.75
CA GLU A 73 4.26 -12.25 -20.55
C GLU A 73 4.84 -13.55 -21.15
N LYS A 74 5.98 -13.48 -21.85
CA LYS A 74 6.58 -14.64 -22.54
C LYS A 74 7.74 -15.29 -21.80
N SER A 75 7.44 -15.79 -20.60
CA SER A 75 8.44 -16.41 -19.70
C SER A 75 9.08 -17.72 -20.21
N ASN A 76 8.49 -18.38 -21.23
CA ASN A 76 8.95 -19.69 -21.68
C ASN A 76 10.32 -19.67 -22.38
N VAL A 77 10.73 -18.53 -22.96
CA VAL A 77 12.05 -18.40 -23.61
C VAL A 77 13.19 -18.66 -22.62
N PHE A 78 13.00 -18.30 -21.34
CA PHE A 78 13.99 -18.52 -20.28
C PHE A 78 14.16 -19.99 -19.87
N GLN A 79 13.27 -20.88 -20.31
CA GLN A 79 13.36 -22.33 -20.02
C GLN A 79 14.24 -23.06 -21.04
N ASN A 80 14.74 -22.37 -22.08
CA ASN A 80 15.72 -22.90 -23.01
C ASN A 80 17.04 -23.24 -22.28
N LYS A 81 17.62 -24.41 -22.57
CA LYS A 81 18.83 -24.92 -21.92
C LYS A 81 20.02 -23.95 -22.04
N GLU A 82 20.25 -23.38 -23.22
CA GLU A 82 21.34 -22.42 -23.45
C GLU A 82 21.15 -21.16 -22.60
N VAL A 83 19.93 -20.63 -22.56
CA VAL A 83 19.57 -19.47 -21.74
C VAL A 83 19.80 -19.74 -20.25
N ILE A 84 19.38 -20.91 -19.76
CA ILE A 84 19.59 -21.33 -18.37
C ILE A 84 21.08 -21.43 -18.05
N GLU A 85 21.86 -22.04 -18.93
CA GLU A 85 23.31 -22.21 -18.75
C GLU A 85 24.02 -20.84 -18.71
N THR A 86 23.66 -19.92 -19.60
CA THR A 86 24.22 -18.57 -19.62
C THR A 86 23.85 -17.78 -18.37
N ILE A 87 22.58 -17.80 -17.94
CA ILE A 87 22.14 -17.19 -16.69
C ILE A 87 22.93 -17.74 -15.49
N ASN A 88 23.11 -19.06 -15.44
CA ASN A 88 23.91 -19.71 -14.39
C ASN A 88 25.35 -19.21 -14.36
N ARG A 89 26.02 -19.11 -15.52
CA ARG A 89 27.40 -18.60 -15.60
C ARG A 89 27.49 -17.17 -15.08
N ILE A 90 26.55 -16.30 -15.50
CA ILE A 90 26.49 -14.90 -15.07
C ILE A 90 26.32 -14.81 -13.54
N ILE A 91 25.35 -15.55 -12.97
CA ILE A 91 25.09 -15.57 -11.50
C ILE A 91 26.32 -16.02 -10.73
N CYS A 92 26.97 -17.10 -11.18
CA CYS A 92 28.15 -17.65 -10.54
C CYS A 92 29.35 -16.71 -10.60
N LYS A 93 29.44 -15.90 -11.66
CA LYS A 93 30.52 -14.95 -11.86
C LYS A 93 30.35 -13.69 -11.01
N ASN A 94 29.20 -13.03 -11.07
CA ASN A 94 28.94 -11.84 -10.26
C ASN A 94 27.44 -11.59 -10.09
N ILE A 95 26.91 -11.75 -8.87
CA ILE A 95 25.48 -11.46 -8.60
C ILE A 95 25.13 -9.97 -8.64
N SER A 96 26.11 -9.05 -8.61
CA SER A 96 25.84 -7.61 -8.57
C SER A 96 25.06 -7.11 -9.78
N PHE A 97 25.09 -7.82 -10.92
CA PHE A 97 24.31 -7.45 -12.10
C PHE A 97 22.80 -7.40 -11.82
N ILE A 98 22.30 -8.23 -10.89
CA ILE A 98 20.87 -8.22 -10.52
C ILE A 98 20.51 -6.89 -9.86
N SER A 99 21.46 -6.22 -9.19
CA SER A 99 21.24 -4.91 -8.59
C SER A 99 20.96 -3.80 -9.61
N LEU A 100 21.30 -4.01 -10.89
CA LEU A 100 21.02 -3.06 -11.98
C LEU A 100 19.53 -2.94 -12.25
N ASP A 101 18.81 -4.06 -12.18
CA ASP A 101 17.35 -4.11 -12.25
C ASP A 101 16.81 -5.27 -11.40
N PRO A 102 16.68 -5.08 -10.09
CA PRO A 102 16.31 -6.13 -9.16
C PRO A 102 14.99 -6.80 -9.49
N LYS A 103 14.05 -6.05 -10.09
CA LYS A 103 12.72 -6.56 -10.39
C LYS A 103 12.76 -7.46 -11.62
N ARG A 104 13.20 -6.94 -12.76
CA ARG A 104 13.15 -7.68 -14.03
C ARG A 104 14.12 -8.85 -14.02
N LEU A 105 15.34 -8.67 -13.50
CA LEU A 105 16.35 -9.73 -13.49
C LEU A 105 16.02 -10.84 -12.50
N THR A 106 15.42 -10.54 -11.34
CA THR A 106 14.96 -11.59 -10.42
C THR A 106 13.83 -12.41 -11.05
N ILE A 107 12.88 -11.76 -11.73
CA ILE A 107 11.79 -12.45 -12.44
C ILE A 107 12.34 -13.29 -13.59
N MET A 108 13.30 -12.77 -14.35
CA MET A 108 14.02 -13.50 -15.40
C MET A 108 14.59 -14.83 -14.88
N ILE A 109 15.30 -14.79 -13.75
CA ILE A 109 15.88 -15.99 -13.14
C ILE A 109 14.79 -16.96 -12.69
N LEU A 110 13.69 -16.46 -12.12
CA LEU A 110 12.57 -17.31 -11.70
C LEU A 110 11.83 -17.94 -12.88
N ASN A 111 11.73 -17.23 -14.02
CA ASN A 111 11.10 -17.71 -15.24
C ASN A 111 11.86 -18.89 -15.88
N THR A 112 13.14 -19.08 -15.55
CA THR A 112 13.89 -20.27 -15.96
C THR A 112 13.25 -21.57 -15.46
N LYS A 113 12.53 -21.51 -14.33
CA LYS A 113 12.02 -22.67 -13.58
C LYS A 113 13.09 -23.72 -13.29
N SER A 114 14.36 -23.32 -13.33
CA SER A 114 15.51 -24.20 -13.11
C SER A 114 15.91 -24.16 -11.65
N ASP A 115 15.77 -25.30 -10.97
CA ASP A 115 16.25 -25.45 -9.59
C ASP A 115 17.73 -25.10 -9.45
N MET A 116 18.53 -25.40 -10.48
CA MET A 116 19.96 -25.06 -10.51
C MET A 116 20.16 -23.54 -10.47
N ALA A 117 19.49 -22.80 -11.35
CA ALA A 117 19.64 -21.34 -11.44
C ALA A 117 19.08 -20.62 -10.22
N ILE A 118 17.92 -21.05 -9.74
CA ILE A 118 17.29 -20.46 -8.55
C ILE A 118 18.15 -20.72 -7.32
N LYS A 119 18.71 -21.94 -7.15
CA LYS A 119 19.63 -22.23 -6.03
C LYS A 119 20.93 -21.46 -6.14
N ALA A 120 21.53 -21.36 -7.33
CA ALA A 120 22.75 -20.57 -7.53
C ALA A 120 22.53 -19.11 -7.12
N PHE A 121 21.42 -18.51 -7.56
CA PHE A 121 21.01 -17.17 -7.19
C PHE A 121 20.82 -16.99 -5.67
N LEU A 122 20.04 -17.86 -5.02
CA LEU A 122 19.81 -17.79 -3.58
C LEU A 122 21.09 -18.00 -2.77
N ASN A 123 21.95 -18.93 -3.20
CA ASN A 123 23.22 -19.20 -2.53
C ASN A 123 24.10 -17.97 -2.51
N GLN A 124 24.11 -17.17 -3.58
CA GLN A 124 24.85 -15.90 -3.60
C GLN A 124 24.30 -14.90 -2.57
N LEU A 125 22.97 -14.75 -2.45
CA LEU A 125 22.37 -13.90 -1.41
C LEU A 125 22.74 -14.38 0.01
N PHE A 126 22.60 -15.68 0.28
CA PHE A 126 22.97 -16.26 1.58
C PHE A 126 24.47 -16.19 1.87
N ASN A 127 25.33 -16.32 0.84
CA ASN A 127 26.77 -16.13 0.99
C ASN A 127 27.08 -14.68 1.40
N ARG A 128 26.43 -13.69 0.79
CA ARG A 128 26.60 -12.28 1.14
C ARG A 128 26.11 -11.97 2.55
N HIS A 129 24.98 -12.54 2.96
CA HIS A 129 24.50 -12.47 4.34
C HIS A 129 25.54 -13.04 5.33
N ARG A 130 25.99 -14.28 5.10
CA ARG A 130 26.97 -14.96 5.96
C ARG A 130 28.32 -14.22 6.03
N ALA A 131 28.72 -13.58 4.93
CA ALA A 131 29.92 -12.75 4.87
C ALA A 131 29.73 -11.34 5.45
N LYS A 132 28.56 -11.00 6.01
CA LYS A 132 28.20 -9.66 6.52
C LYS A 132 28.34 -8.55 5.47
N LYS A 133 28.10 -8.88 4.20
CA LYS A 133 28.14 -7.94 3.05
C LYS A 133 26.76 -7.57 2.52
N TRP A 134 25.70 -7.96 3.23
CA TRP A 134 24.33 -7.65 2.84
C TRP A 134 24.07 -6.14 2.81
N ASN A 135 23.47 -5.65 1.73
CA ASN A 135 23.13 -4.24 1.55
C ASN A 135 21.67 -4.02 1.11
N SER A 136 21.28 -2.77 0.84
CA SER A 136 19.92 -2.42 0.41
C SER A 136 19.50 -3.04 -0.94
N TYR A 137 20.45 -3.27 -1.84
CA TYR A 137 20.18 -3.97 -3.10
C TYR A 137 19.87 -5.44 -2.86
N ASP A 138 20.63 -6.11 -1.99
CA ASP A 138 20.38 -7.50 -1.59
C ASP A 138 18.96 -7.63 -0.98
N THR A 139 18.56 -6.67 -0.13
CA THR A 139 17.19 -6.58 0.40
C THR A 139 16.16 -6.45 -0.73
N THR A 140 16.36 -5.52 -1.67
CA THR A 140 15.44 -5.32 -2.81
C THR A 140 15.30 -6.59 -3.66
N ILE A 141 16.41 -7.27 -3.94
CA ILE A 141 16.44 -8.51 -4.71
C ILE A 141 15.67 -9.62 -3.97
N ALA A 142 15.95 -9.80 -2.67
CA ALA A 142 15.27 -10.78 -1.83
C ALA A 142 13.75 -10.55 -1.76
N ILE A 143 13.31 -9.30 -1.68
CA ILE A 143 11.89 -8.93 -1.69
C ILE A 143 11.24 -9.30 -3.02
N ASN A 144 11.87 -8.96 -4.14
CA ASN A 144 11.35 -9.33 -5.46
C ASN A 144 11.21 -10.85 -5.59
N TYR A 145 12.19 -11.61 -5.10
CA TYR A 145 12.08 -13.07 -5.05
C TYR A 145 10.91 -13.53 -4.17
N LEU A 146 10.78 -12.98 -2.95
CA LEU A 146 9.72 -13.36 -2.01
C LEU A 146 8.33 -13.08 -2.57
N ILE A 147 8.12 -11.92 -3.19
CA ILE A 147 6.84 -11.56 -3.83
C ILE A 147 6.46 -12.62 -4.88
N GLN A 148 7.38 -12.96 -5.78
CA GLN A 148 7.13 -13.93 -6.85
C GLN A 148 6.90 -15.35 -6.32
N ARG A 149 7.44 -15.68 -5.14
CA ARG A 149 7.23 -16.98 -4.48
C ARG A 149 6.09 -16.98 -3.46
N GLY A 150 5.35 -15.87 -3.34
CA GLY A 150 4.27 -15.72 -2.37
C GLY A 150 4.74 -15.83 -0.91
N PHE A 151 5.92 -15.29 -0.61
CA PHE A 151 6.55 -15.26 0.71
C PHE A 151 6.69 -16.64 1.39
N LYS A 152 6.96 -17.69 0.60
CA LYS A 152 7.09 -19.07 1.11
C LYS A 152 8.49 -19.43 1.64
N HIS A 153 9.53 -18.64 1.35
CA HIS A 153 10.91 -18.97 1.73
C HIS A 153 11.25 -18.47 3.13
N ARG A 154 11.22 -19.38 4.12
CA ARG A 154 11.42 -19.04 5.54
C ARG A 154 12.82 -18.51 5.85
N ASP A 155 13.87 -19.18 5.39
CA ASP A 155 15.24 -18.73 5.73
C ASP A 155 15.55 -17.33 5.19
N LEU A 156 15.03 -17.00 3.99
CA LEU A 156 15.19 -15.65 3.43
C LEU A 156 14.36 -14.63 4.19
N LEU A 157 13.16 -14.97 4.67
CA LEU A 157 12.37 -14.12 5.56
C LEU A 157 13.09 -13.85 6.88
N ASP A 158 13.79 -14.84 7.44
CA ASP A 158 14.58 -14.67 8.66
C ASP A 158 15.76 -13.72 8.44
N VAL A 159 16.38 -13.76 7.26
CA VAL A 159 17.38 -12.76 6.85
C VAL A 159 16.74 -11.36 6.76
N ILE A 160 15.57 -11.23 6.11
CA ILE A 160 14.86 -9.94 6.01
C ILE A 160 14.52 -9.38 7.39
N LYS A 161 14.10 -10.22 8.35
CA LYS A 161 13.84 -9.81 9.73
C LYS A 161 15.04 -9.14 10.38
N LEU A 162 16.26 -9.57 10.08
CA LEU A 162 17.49 -9.01 10.64
C LEU A 162 17.85 -7.64 10.06
N TYR A 163 17.60 -7.41 8.77
CA TYR A 163 18.02 -6.18 8.08
C TYR A 163 16.91 -5.15 7.87
N CYS A 164 15.65 -5.57 7.85
CA CYS A 164 14.49 -4.72 7.59
C CYS A 164 13.28 -5.19 8.38
N THR A 165 13.32 -4.96 9.70
CA THR A 165 12.28 -5.38 10.65
C THR A 165 10.89 -4.87 10.26
N ASP A 166 10.77 -3.62 9.80
CA ASP A 166 9.49 -3.02 9.41
C ASP A 166 8.85 -3.77 8.25
N LEU A 167 9.65 -4.22 7.29
CA LEU A 167 9.16 -5.01 6.18
C LEU A 167 8.77 -6.43 6.60
N TYR A 168 9.53 -7.04 7.50
CA TYR A 168 9.14 -8.33 8.08
C TYR A 168 7.82 -8.20 8.86
N ASN A 169 7.64 -7.12 9.61
CA ASN A 169 6.38 -6.82 10.30
C ASN A 169 5.23 -6.65 9.30
N TYR A 170 5.45 -5.90 8.21
CA TYR A 170 4.48 -5.79 7.13
C TYR A 170 4.07 -7.16 6.59
N TYR A 171 5.05 -8.03 6.30
CA TYR A 171 4.78 -9.42 5.90
C TYR A 171 3.93 -10.16 6.94
N VAL A 172 4.29 -10.10 8.23
CA VAL A 172 3.56 -10.80 9.30
C VAL A 172 2.11 -10.32 9.39
N TYR A 173 1.88 -9.01 9.43
CA TYR A 173 0.55 -8.44 9.65
C TYR A 173 -0.36 -8.54 8.42
N PHE A 174 0.20 -8.36 7.23
CA PHE A 174 -0.61 -8.14 6.02
C PHE A 174 -0.50 -9.24 4.96
N CYS A 175 0.62 -9.98 4.93
CA CYS A 175 0.82 -11.03 3.93
C CYS A 175 0.61 -12.45 4.50
N LYS A 176 1.11 -12.71 5.71
CA LYS A 176 0.95 -13.99 6.40
C LYS A 176 -0.38 -14.07 7.13
N ASN A 177 -0.71 -13.02 7.89
CA ASN A 177 -2.01 -12.86 8.51
C ASN A 177 -2.94 -12.15 7.52
N SER A 178 -4.26 -12.35 7.68
CA SER A 178 -5.22 -11.63 6.87
C SER A 178 -5.26 -10.18 7.33
N PHE A 179 -5.13 -9.23 6.40
CA PHE A 179 -5.40 -7.82 6.67
C PHE A 179 -6.77 -7.66 7.37
N ILE A 180 -7.79 -8.40 6.93
CA ILE A 180 -9.12 -8.41 7.56
C ILE A 180 -9.06 -8.94 8.99
N SER A 181 -8.25 -9.97 9.25
CA SER A 181 -8.08 -10.47 10.63
C SER A 181 -7.39 -9.46 11.54
N SER A 182 -6.51 -8.61 11.01
CA SER A 182 -5.88 -7.52 11.77
C SER A 182 -6.86 -6.40 12.14
N LEU A 183 -8.01 -6.32 11.45
CA LEU A 183 -9.09 -5.39 11.74
C LEU A 183 -10.12 -5.93 12.75
N ASN A 184 -10.12 -7.25 13.01
CA ASN A 184 -11.06 -7.92 13.91
C ASN A 184 -10.58 -7.88 15.37
N ASP A 185 -10.33 -6.68 15.88
CA ASP A 185 -10.10 -6.46 17.31
C ASP A 185 -11.44 -6.53 18.09
N VAL A 186 -11.47 -7.25 19.21
CA VAL A 186 -12.71 -7.55 19.97
C VAL A 186 -13.34 -6.28 20.53
N ASP A 187 -12.53 -5.31 20.94
CA ASP A 187 -13.02 -4.05 21.50
C ASP A 187 -13.52 -3.12 20.38
N THR A 188 -12.78 -3.05 19.26
CA THR A 188 -13.26 -2.39 18.02
C THR A 188 -14.60 -2.96 17.55
N ASN A 189 -14.79 -4.28 17.69
CA ASN A 189 -16.02 -4.96 17.29
C ASN A 189 -17.24 -4.57 18.15
N LYS A 190 -17.10 -4.34 19.46
CA LYS A 190 -18.23 -3.93 20.32
C LYS A 190 -18.72 -2.52 20.00
N PHE A 191 -17.81 -1.57 19.78
CA PHE A 191 -18.16 -0.22 19.35
C PHE A 191 -18.80 -0.22 17.96
N CYS A 192 -18.23 -0.95 17.00
CA CYS A 192 -18.82 -1.11 15.67
C CYS A 192 -20.22 -1.77 15.75
N ASN A 193 -20.42 -2.72 16.67
CA ASN A 193 -21.72 -3.33 16.93
C ASN A 193 -22.74 -2.35 17.51
N ALA A 194 -22.32 -1.40 18.36
CA ALA A 194 -23.21 -0.37 18.91
C ALA A 194 -23.74 0.57 17.80
N ILE A 195 -22.92 0.88 16.81
CA ILE A 195 -23.32 1.69 15.65
C ILE A 195 -24.24 0.90 14.71
N LYS A 196 -24.15 -0.44 14.67
CA LYS A 196 -24.86 -1.32 13.72
C LYS A 196 -24.54 -0.88 12.26
N PRO A 197 -25.02 -1.54 11.18
CA PRO A 197 -24.71 -1.10 9.82
C PRO A 197 -25.48 0.18 9.43
N ASP A 198 -25.16 1.30 10.08
CA ASP A 198 -25.65 2.63 9.71
C ASP A 198 -24.69 3.28 8.71
N HIS A 199 -24.97 3.05 7.42
CA HIS A 199 -24.18 3.58 6.30
C HIS A 199 -23.97 5.10 6.37
N LYS A 200 -24.90 5.85 6.97
CA LYS A 200 -24.77 7.31 7.12
C LYS A 200 -23.68 7.69 8.11
N THR A 201 -23.58 7.00 9.25
CA THR A 201 -22.52 7.22 10.24
C THR A 201 -21.16 6.88 9.64
N TYR A 202 -21.04 5.75 8.92
CA TYR A 202 -19.78 5.40 8.23
C TYR A 202 -19.41 6.40 7.13
N TYR A 203 -20.40 6.84 6.34
CA TYR A 203 -20.19 7.87 5.33
C TYR A 203 -19.62 9.15 5.93
N LEU A 204 -20.20 9.65 7.02
CA LEU A 204 -19.73 10.88 7.67
C LEU A 204 -18.30 10.72 8.21
N TYR A 205 -17.95 9.55 8.76
CA TYR A 205 -16.59 9.29 9.22
C TYR A 205 -15.58 9.24 8.05
N ILE A 206 -15.93 8.57 6.96
CA ILE A 206 -15.08 8.50 5.75
C ILE A 206 -14.90 9.89 5.14
N MET A 207 -15.96 10.69 5.04
CA MET A 207 -15.88 12.06 4.54
C MET A 207 -15.00 12.95 5.42
N TYR A 208 -15.08 12.78 6.74
CA TYR A 208 -14.15 13.42 7.66
C TYR A 208 -12.69 13.07 7.32
N LEU A 209 -12.36 11.77 7.17
CA LEU A 209 -11.00 11.32 6.87
C LEU A 209 -10.48 11.89 5.53
N PHE A 210 -11.32 11.91 4.50
CA PHE A 210 -10.94 12.48 3.20
C PHE A 210 -10.68 13.97 3.25
N GLU A 211 -11.53 14.74 3.95
CA GLU A 211 -11.33 16.19 4.06
C GLU A 211 -10.14 16.55 4.95
N GLU A 212 -9.89 15.77 6.01
CA GLU A 212 -8.68 15.91 6.83
C GLU A 212 -7.41 15.65 6.01
N GLN A 213 -7.40 14.61 5.16
CA GLN A 213 -6.27 14.29 4.29
C GLN A 213 -6.00 15.38 3.25
N LYS A 214 -7.05 16.05 2.75
CA LYS A 214 -6.94 17.21 1.85
C LYS A 214 -6.49 18.50 2.56
N GLY A 215 -6.39 18.49 3.90
CA GLY A 215 -6.13 19.68 4.70
C GLY A 215 -7.35 20.61 4.85
N ASN A 216 -8.54 20.20 4.42
CA ASN A 216 -9.76 20.99 4.51
C ASN A 216 -10.43 20.83 5.88
N MET A 217 -9.88 21.49 6.90
CA MET A 217 -10.31 21.29 8.28
C MET A 217 -11.74 21.79 8.58
N ILE A 218 -12.25 22.78 7.86
CA ILE A 218 -13.63 23.28 8.03
C ILE A 218 -14.63 22.17 7.64
N SER A 219 -14.42 21.54 6.49
CA SER A 219 -15.23 20.39 6.06
C SER A 219 -15.02 19.18 6.95
N ALA A 220 -13.77 18.88 7.31
CA ALA A 220 -13.44 17.76 8.18
C ALA A 220 -14.17 17.88 9.53
N PHE A 221 -14.18 19.06 10.15
CA PHE A 221 -14.92 19.33 11.39
C PHE A 221 -16.43 19.18 11.19
N ALA A 222 -17.01 19.71 10.11
CA ALA A 222 -18.45 19.60 9.85
C ALA A 222 -18.89 18.14 9.73
N PHE A 223 -18.17 17.33 8.94
CA PHE A 223 -18.43 15.89 8.82
C PHE A 223 -18.24 15.17 10.15
N PHE A 224 -17.16 15.47 10.87
CA PHE A 224 -16.88 14.82 12.15
C PHE A 224 -17.91 15.17 13.23
N LYS A 225 -18.39 16.41 13.29
CA LYS A 225 -19.43 16.81 14.25
C LYS A 225 -20.75 16.11 13.98
N ASN A 226 -21.14 15.99 12.70
CA ASN A 226 -22.31 15.21 12.32
C ASN A 226 -22.15 13.72 12.65
N TYR A 227 -20.95 13.17 12.46
CA TYR A 227 -20.61 11.82 12.90
C TYR A 227 -20.73 11.67 14.43
N PHE A 228 -20.17 12.61 15.19
CA PHE A 228 -20.21 12.64 16.66
C PHE A 228 -21.66 12.62 17.18
N ASP A 229 -22.54 13.44 16.62
CA ASP A 229 -23.95 13.52 17.03
C ASP A 229 -24.68 12.18 16.78
N ARG A 230 -24.39 11.53 15.64
CA ARG A 230 -24.97 10.23 15.31
C ARG A 230 -24.42 9.11 16.18
N VAL A 231 -23.11 9.03 16.35
CA VAL A 231 -22.46 8.02 17.20
C VAL A 231 -22.95 8.13 18.64
N THR A 232 -23.08 9.36 19.16
CA THR A 232 -23.64 9.55 20.51
C THR A 232 -25.06 8.98 20.60
N ALA A 233 -25.93 9.21 19.61
CA ALA A 233 -27.26 8.63 19.59
C ALA A 233 -27.25 7.09 19.54
N HIS A 234 -26.29 6.50 18.82
CA HIS A 234 -26.10 5.04 18.77
C HIS A 234 -25.65 4.48 20.12
N ILE A 235 -24.66 5.12 20.76
CA ILE A 235 -24.17 4.71 22.09
C ILE A 235 -25.28 4.85 23.12
N ALA A 236 -26.03 5.95 23.12
CA ALA A 236 -27.14 6.16 24.04
C ALA A 236 -28.23 5.09 23.90
N PHE A 237 -28.56 4.70 22.67
CA PHE A 237 -29.48 3.59 22.40
C PHE A 237 -28.91 2.24 22.85
N ALA A 238 -27.65 1.96 22.54
CA ALA A 238 -26.99 0.70 22.90
C ALA A 238 -26.78 0.53 24.42
N SER A 239 -26.68 1.64 25.16
CA SER A 239 -26.50 1.67 26.62
C SER A 239 -27.82 1.84 27.39
N HIS A 240 -28.98 1.78 26.72
CA HIS A 240 -30.31 1.97 27.34
C HIS A 240 -30.46 3.32 28.07
N TYR A 241 -29.75 4.36 27.63
CA TYR A 241 -29.98 5.73 28.09
C TYR A 241 -31.26 6.32 27.47
N ASP A 242 -31.57 5.93 26.24
CA ASP A 242 -32.79 6.32 25.52
C ASP A 242 -33.59 5.08 25.15
N ASP A 243 -34.77 4.92 25.76
CA ASP A 243 -35.70 3.80 25.55
C ASP A 243 -36.48 3.88 24.23
N SER A 244 -36.09 4.78 23.33
CA SER A 244 -36.67 4.86 22.00
C SER A 244 -36.46 3.57 21.18
N ARG A 245 -37.32 3.31 20.20
CA ARG A 245 -37.24 2.09 19.36
C ARG A 245 -36.01 2.05 18.43
N LYS A 246 -35.29 3.17 18.27
CA LYS A 246 -34.13 3.35 17.39
C LYS A 246 -33.33 4.58 17.82
N PRO A 247 -32.02 4.67 17.51
CA PRO A 247 -31.20 5.82 17.84
C PRO A 247 -31.85 7.17 17.50
N ASN A 248 -31.97 8.05 18.49
CA ASN A 248 -32.67 9.33 18.36
C ASN A 248 -31.73 10.48 17.96
N TYR A 249 -31.42 10.55 16.67
CA TYR A 249 -30.51 11.57 16.12
C TYR A 249 -30.98 13.01 16.36
N LYS A 250 -32.31 13.26 16.43
CA LYS A 250 -32.86 14.61 16.66
C LYS A 250 -32.66 15.07 18.10
N LEU A 251 -32.68 14.13 19.04
CA LEU A 251 -32.44 14.41 20.44
C LEU A 251 -30.98 14.83 20.65
N PHE A 252 -30.04 14.03 20.13
CA PHE A 252 -28.61 14.32 20.19
C PHE A 252 -28.15 15.41 19.22
N TYR A 253 -29.03 16.00 18.41
CA TYR A 253 -28.72 17.27 17.76
C TYR A 253 -28.59 18.43 18.75
N LYS A 254 -29.21 18.32 19.94
CA LYS A 254 -29.31 19.41 20.93
C LYS A 254 -28.11 19.42 21.87
N GLU A 255 -27.57 20.61 22.12
CA GLU A 255 -26.46 20.81 23.07
C GLU A 255 -26.82 20.35 24.50
N SER A 256 -28.02 20.69 24.96
CA SER A 256 -28.46 20.37 26.33
C SER A 256 -28.49 18.86 26.60
N GLU A 257 -28.86 18.06 25.61
CA GLU A 257 -28.90 16.62 25.79
C GLU A 257 -27.50 15.99 25.73
N HIS A 258 -26.62 16.50 24.85
CA HIS A 258 -25.22 16.12 24.88
C HIS A 258 -24.56 16.38 26.24
N LYS A 259 -24.79 17.56 26.81
CA LYS A 259 -24.25 17.91 28.13
C LYS A 259 -24.73 16.96 29.23
N LYS A 260 -25.99 16.51 29.18
CA LYS A 260 -26.50 15.50 30.12
C LYS A 260 -25.84 14.14 29.91
N PHE A 261 -25.73 13.70 28.66
CA PHE A 261 -25.19 12.38 28.34
C PHE A 261 -23.71 12.22 28.69
N TYR A 262 -22.92 13.29 28.50
CA TYR A 262 -21.49 13.33 28.81
C TYR A 262 -21.19 13.95 30.19
N ASN A 263 -22.17 14.06 31.09
CA ASN A 263 -22.01 14.76 32.37
C ASN A 263 -20.99 14.14 33.33
N SER A 264 -20.73 12.85 33.18
CA SER A 264 -19.79 12.06 33.99
C SER A 264 -18.34 12.30 33.59
N ILE A 265 -18.10 12.89 32.42
CA ILE A 265 -16.76 13.12 31.89
C ILE A 265 -16.32 14.55 32.21
N ASN A 266 -15.23 14.67 32.96
CA ASN A 266 -14.67 15.95 33.36
C ASN A 266 -14.34 16.82 32.12
N GLY A 267 -14.74 18.09 32.13
CA GLY A 267 -14.61 19.00 30.98
C GLY A 267 -15.57 18.72 29.81
N GLY A 268 -16.39 17.67 29.87
CA GLY A 268 -17.28 17.28 28.78
C GLY A 268 -18.28 18.37 28.40
N ALA A 269 -18.86 19.07 29.38
CA ALA A 269 -19.82 20.14 29.12
C ALA A 269 -19.22 21.32 28.32
N GLU A 270 -17.96 21.65 28.56
CA GLU A 270 -17.25 22.72 27.86
C GLU A 270 -16.89 22.29 26.44
N ILE A 271 -16.36 21.07 26.26
CA ILE A 271 -16.07 20.50 24.94
C ILE A 271 -17.35 20.49 24.07
N ILE A 272 -18.47 20.04 24.63
CA ILE A 272 -19.77 20.03 23.94
C ILE A 272 -20.18 21.45 23.57
N HIS A 273 -20.11 22.40 24.50
CA HIS A 273 -20.47 23.80 24.23
C HIS A 273 -19.69 24.36 23.05
N ASN A 274 -18.36 24.23 23.08
CA ASN A 274 -17.48 24.75 22.06
C ASN A 274 -17.74 24.08 20.70
N ALA A 275 -17.98 22.77 20.68
CA ALA A 275 -18.33 22.04 19.46
C ALA A 275 -19.67 22.50 18.84
N HIS A 276 -20.65 22.91 19.65
CA HIS A 276 -21.92 23.47 19.17
C HIS A 276 -21.76 24.91 18.66
N VAL A 277 -20.99 25.75 19.36
CA VAL A 277 -20.66 27.10 18.90
C VAL A 277 -19.98 27.05 17.52
N LEU A 278 -18.94 26.22 17.39
CA LEU A 278 -18.22 26.06 16.12
C LEU A 278 -19.07 25.50 14.98
N ARG A 279 -20.03 24.64 15.30
CA ARG A 279 -20.98 24.13 14.32
C ARG A 279 -21.88 25.24 13.78
N ASN A 280 -22.33 26.14 14.65
CA ASN A 280 -23.21 27.25 14.28
C ASN A 280 -22.45 28.38 13.57
N SER A 281 -21.13 28.45 13.69
CA SER A 281 -20.29 29.36 12.92
C SER A 281 -19.78 28.74 11.60
N ASN A 282 -19.89 27.43 11.41
CA ASN A 282 -19.36 26.74 10.23
C ASN A 282 -20.18 27.06 8.95
N PRO A 283 -19.55 27.56 7.87
CA PRO A 283 -20.24 27.95 6.63
C PRO A 283 -20.96 26.79 5.91
N LEU A 284 -20.56 25.54 6.17
CA LEU A 284 -21.21 24.36 5.60
C LEU A 284 -22.46 23.94 6.38
N SER A 285 -22.66 24.49 7.57
CA SER A 285 -23.74 24.12 8.49
C SER A 285 -24.69 25.28 8.78
N HIS A 286 -24.24 26.52 8.66
CA HIS A 286 -25.00 27.70 9.05
C HIS A 286 -24.67 28.92 8.18
N SER A 287 -25.67 29.77 7.93
CA SER A 287 -25.55 30.92 7.02
C SER A 287 -24.74 32.09 7.57
N SER A 288 -24.43 32.10 8.87
CA SER A 288 -23.60 33.15 9.49
C SER A 288 -22.14 33.07 9.09
N ALA A 289 -21.63 31.87 8.76
CA ALA A 289 -20.27 31.64 8.24
C ALA A 289 -19.12 32.26 9.05
N GLU A 290 -19.35 32.62 10.31
CA GLU A 290 -18.40 33.31 11.21
C GLU A 290 -17.06 32.56 11.39
N LEU A 291 -17.03 31.25 11.13
CA LEU A 291 -15.81 30.44 11.15
C LEU A 291 -14.83 30.80 10.03
N VAL A 292 -15.29 31.44 8.95
CA VAL A 292 -14.44 31.95 7.86
C VAL A 292 -13.78 33.28 8.23
N GLU A 293 -14.47 34.08 9.06
CA GLU A 293 -13.99 35.39 9.52
C GLU A 293 -13.00 35.26 10.67
N ASN A 294 -13.14 34.22 11.48
CA ASN A 294 -12.22 33.91 12.55
C ASN A 294 -10.93 33.27 12.00
N ASN A 295 -9.77 33.79 12.41
CA ASN A 295 -8.46 33.18 12.23
C ASN A 295 -8.29 31.88 13.06
N ASN A 296 -9.36 31.12 13.28
CA ASN A 296 -9.30 29.87 14.03
C ASN A 296 -8.29 28.97 13.33
N SER A 297 -7.20 28.71 14.04
CA SER A 297 -6.09 27.97 13.46
C SER A 297 -6.60 26.57 13.10
N THR A 298 -6.12 26.04 11.97
CA THR A 298 -6.28 24.61 11.63
C THR A 298 -5.99 23.69 12.84
N GLY A 299 -5.11 24.13 13.75
CA GLY A 299 -4.82 23.49 15.03
C GLY A 299 -6.00 23.41 16.00
N GLU A 300 -6.80 24.47 16.15
CA GLU A 300 -7.98 24.48 17.02
C GLU A 300 -9.04 23.47 16.55
N LEU A 301 -9.38 23.46 15.26
CA LEU A 301 -10.35 22.50 14.72
C LEU A 301 -9.89 21.05 14.90
N LYS A 302 -8.58 20.79 14.74
CA LYS A 302 -7.99 19.47 15.06
C LYS A 302 -8.13 19.13 16.53
N GLN A 303 -7.89 20.09 17.42
CA GLN A 303 -8.03 19.89 18.85
C GLN A 303 -9.48 19.57 19.24
N PHE A 304 -10.48 20.29 18.70
CA PHE A 304 -11.88 19.98 18.96
C PHE A 304 -12.31 18.60 18.47
N ILE A 305 -11.83 18.16 17.30
CA ILE A 305 -12.05 16.79 16.81
C ILE A 305 -11.44 15.78 17.79
N LYS A 306 -10.21 16.02 18.26
CA LYS A 306 -9.52 15.17 19.23
C LYS A 306 -10.28 15.09 20.56
N ASP A 307 -10.77 16.22 21.06
CA ASP A 307 -11.53 16.29 22.31
C ASP A 307 -12.85 15.52 22.21
N MET A 308 -13.60 15.70 21.11
CA MET A 308 -14.81 14.94 20.83
C MET A 308 -14.55 13.43 20.65
N LYS A 309 -13.44 13.03 20.01
CA LYS A 309 -13.01 11.60 19.97
C LYS A 309 -12.75 11.10 21.39
N GLY A 310 -12.10 11.91 22.23
CA GLY A 310 -11.86 11.60 23.64
C GLY A 310 -13.15 11.36 24.42
N LEU A 311 -14.19 12.17 24.18
CA LEU A 311 -15.52 11.98 24.77
C LEU A 311 -16.14 10.63 24.37
N ILE A 312 -16.14 10.30 23.07
CA ILE A 312 -16.65 9.01 22.57
C ILE A 312 -15.92 7.84 23.26
N ILE A 313 -14.59 7.87 23.30
CA ILE A 313 -13.80 6.80 23.92
C ILE A 313 -14.13 6.68 25.41
N SER A 314 -14.20 7.81 26.12
CA SER A 314 -14.44 7.82 27.56
C SER A 314 -15.83 7.28 27.90
N ILE A 315 -16.86 7.67 27.15
CA ILE A 315 -18.23 7.19 27.41
C ILE A 315 -18.38 5.71 27.02
N CYS A 316 -17.74 5.27 25.93
CA CYS A 316 -17.76 3.86 25.55
C CYS A 316 -17.12 2.97 26.63
N LYS A 317 -16.01 3.40 27.24
CA LYS A 317 -15.39 2.70 28.38
C LYS A 317 -16.33 2.66 29.59
N GLU A 318 -16.93 3.78 29.96
CA GLU A 318 -17.86 3.85 31.09
C GLU A 318 -19.08 2.92 30.90
N LYS A 319 -19.58 2.82 29.66
CA LYS A 319 -20.74 1.97 29.30
C LYS A 319 -20.35 0.53 28.93
N GLY A 320 -19.08 0.14 29.04
CA GLY A 320 -18.60 -1.23 28.74
C GLY A 320 -18.67 -1.64 27.27
N LEU A 321 -18.64 -0.65 26.36
CA LEU A 321 -18.67 -0.86 24.90
C LEU A 321 -17.29 -1.01 24.27
N ILE A 322 -16.21 -0.69 24.99
CA ILE A 322 -14.79 -0.95 24.64
C ILE A 322 -13.96 -1.13 25.92
#